data_AF-A0A497J9D3-F1
#
_entry.id   AF-A0A497J9D3-F1
#
_cell.length_a   1.000
_cell.length_b   1.000
_cell.length_c   1.000
_cell.angle_alpha   90.00
_cell.angle_beta   90.00
_cell.angle_gamma   90.00
#
_symmetry.space_group_name_H-M   'P 1'
#
loop_
_entity.id
_entity.type
_entity.pdbx_description
1 polymer ?
#
loop_
_entity_poly.entity_id
_entity_poly.type
_entity_poly.pdbx_seq_one_letter_code
_entity_poly.pdbx_strand_id
1 'polypeptide(L)'
;GGPIIGGIHDHISGAYLLTHGDTKFTKEEAFDILYKAQISAELPEPIVENGKEYYTGKQLFSLLLPKDLNLTYKAKICKKCAECKKEDCEYDAYVVIRNGQLIKGTMDEKSFGAFAGELLDRIVKDYGADEARKFLDSITKLVIEVINRRGFSTGIDDEDLSKEAEDRIQEILVNAEERVKKLINAYEEGILEELPGRTLEETLEMRIMQVLSEARDKAGSIANEYLEEESEMRGKVNSARIMATTGARGSLLNLTQMAACVGQQAVRGERIKRGYIGRTLPHFKKGDISARAKGFVKSSYKKGLDPLEYFFHSMGGREGLVDTAVRTSQSGYMQRRLINALQDLKVEYDNTVRDTRGVIVEFKHGEDGADPSKTDWGKTVNVRKIIDKVISRREAKAVVKERGG
;
A
#
# COMPACT_ATOMS: atom_id res chain seq x y z
N GLY A 1 -14.71 -10.91 -5.19
CA GLY A 1 -15.53 -9.80 -4.67
C GLY A 1 -14.77 -9.12 -3.57
N GLY A 2 -14.66 -7.80 -3.67
CA GLY A 2 -14.02 -6.95 -2.66
C GLY A 2 -14.71 -5.57 -2.64
N PRO A 3 -14.56 -4.79 -1.56
CA PRO A 3 -15.27 -3.54 -1.38
C PRO A 3 -14.68 -2.43 -2.25
N ILE A 4 -15.51 -1.83 -3.10
CA ILE A 4 -15.14 -0.65 -3.91
C ILE A 4 -15.21 0.65 -3.10
N ILE A 5 -16.16 0.75 -2.17
CA ILE A 5 -16.31 1.89 -1.26
C ILE A 5 -15.51 1.60 0.00
N GLY A 6 -14.80 2.61 0.52
CA GLY A 6 -14.06 2.52 1.77
C GLY A 6 -13.39 3.84 2.13
N GLY A 7 -12.63 3.85 3.22
CA GLY A 7 -11.83 4.98 3.65
C GLY A 7 -10.72 5.31 2.65
N ILE A 8 -10.42 6.59 2.51
CA ILE A 8 -9.31 7.10 1.70
C ILE A 8 -8.60 8.22 2.48
N HIS A 9 -7.33 8.46 2.17
CA HIS A 9 -6.55 9.60 2.66
C HIS A 9 -6.69 9.79 4.19
N ASP A 10 -7.24 10.91 4.63
CA ASP A 10 -7.41 11.30 6.03
C ASP A 10 -8.09 10.22 6.85
N HIS A 11 -9.09 9.51 6.32
CA HIS A 11 -9.73 8.44 7.08
C HIS A 11 -8.72 7.34 7.49
N ILE A 12 -7.78 7.02 6.61
CA ILE A 12 -6.75 6.02 6.85
C ILE A 12 -5.69 6.55 7.83
N SER A 13 -5.20 7.78 7.62
CA SER A 13 -4.26 8.41 8.55
C SER A 13 -4.83 8.54 9.95
N GLY A 14 -6.12 8.89 10.07
CA GLY A 14 -6.78 9.10 11.35
C GLY A 14 -7.05 7.79 12.07
N ALA A 15 -7.36 6.72 11.34
CA ALA A 15 -7.46 5.39 11.91
C ALA A 15 -6.12 4.89 12.46
N TYR A 16 -5.02 5.17 11.74
CA TYR A 16 -3.68 4.88 12.22
C TYR A 16 -3.39 5.65 13.51
N LEU A 17 -3.58 6.97 13.51
CA LEU A 17 -3.35 7.80 14.69
C LEU A 17 -4.21 7.36 15.88
N LEU A 18 -5.47 7.00 15.64
CA LEU A 18 -6.37 6.50 16.66
C LEU A 18 -5.84 5.21 17.28
N THR A 19 -5.47 4.22 16.47
CA THR A 19 -5.30 2.83 16.95
C THR A 19 -3.86 2.39 17.16
N HIS A 20 -2.89 3.09 16.59
CA HIS A 20 -1.47 2.75 16.71
C HIS A 20 -0.93 3.02 18.12
N GLY A 21 -0.11 2.11 18.63
CA GLY A 21 0.68 2.31 19.86
C GLY A 21 -0.15 2.58 21.12
N ASP A 22 -1.38 2.03 21.19
CA ASP A 22 -2.33 2.18 22.30
C ASP A 22 -2.54 3.63 22.71
N THR A 23 -2.81 4.51 21.74
CA THR A 23 -2.94 5.91 22.09
C THR A 23 -4.06 6.14 23.11
N LYS A 24 -3.76 6.94 24.13
CA LYS A 24 -4.60 7.19 25.30
C LYS A 24 -5.37 8.49 25.15
N PHE A 25 -6.62 8.46 25.58
CA PHE A 25 -7.53 9.59 25.65
C PHE A 25 -8.05 9.70 27.07
N THR A 26 -8.14 10.91 27.62
CA THR A 26 -8.85 11.07 28.91
C THR A 26 -10.35 10.87 28.71
N LYS A 27 -11.08 10.67 29.81
CA LYS A 27 -12.54 10.52 29.79
C LYS A 27 -13.23 11.66 29.04
N GLU A 28 -12.82 12.90 29.29
CA GLU A 28 -13.38 14.09 28.63
C GLU A 28 -13.13 14.08 27.12
N GLU A 29 -11.93 13.66 26.70
CA GLU A 29 -11.57 13.60 25.29
C GLU A 29 -12.35 12.50 24.57
N ALA A 30 -12.44 11.32 25.18
CA ALA A 30 -13.19 10.20 24.65
C ALA A 30 -14.68 10.58 24.47
N PHE A 31 -15.29 11.23 25.47
CA PHE A 31 -16.66 11.71 25.36
C PHE A 31 -16.84 12.77 24.27
N ASP A 32 -15.96 13.77 24.21
CA ASP A 32 -16.03 14.83 23.19
C ASP A 32 -15.92 14.25 21.77
N ILE A 33 -14.98 13.32 21.55
CA ILE A 33 -14.78 12.64 20.27
C ILE A 33 -16.03 11.86 19.87
N LEU A 34 -16.58 11.03 20.78
CA LEU A 34 -17.76 10.21 20.49
C LEU A 34 -19.02 11.07 20.26
N TYR A 35 -19.18 12.13 21.05
CA TYR A 35 -20.31 13.04 20.95
C TYR A 35 -20.32 13.75 19.59
N LYS A 36 -19.19 14.33 19.18
CA LYS A 36 -19.06 15.01 17.88
C LYS A 36 -19.18 14.04 16.70
N ALA A 37 -18.67 12.82 16.86
CA ALA A 37 -18.84 11.76 15.89
C ALA A 37 -20.26 11.17 15.84
N GLN A 38 -21.18 11.64 16.72
CA GLN A 38 -22.56 11.18 16.83
C GLN A 38 -22.68 9.68 17.11
N ILE A 39 -21.76 9.15 17.92
CA ILE A 39 -21.74 7.74 18.32
C ILE A 39 -22.36 7.63 19.71
N SER A 40 -23.56 7.08 19.77
CA SER A 40 -24.24 6.75 21.03
C SER A 40 -23.81 5.36 21.49
N ALA A 41 -22.73 5.29 22.26
CA ALA A 41 -22.24 4.07 22.87
C ALA A 41 -21.80 4.32 24.32
N GLU A 42 -21.99 3.31 25.17
CA GLU A 42 -21.43 3.33 26.53
C GLU A 42 -19.91 3.20 26.46
N LEU A 43 -19.22 4.02 27.25
CA LEU A 43 -17.77 3.92 27.35
C LEU A 43 -17.38 2.57 27.99
N PRO A 44 -16.33 1.92 27.48
CA PRO A 44 -15.85 0.66 28.05
C PRO A 44 -15.18 0.88 29.41
N GLU A 45 -14.74 -0.19 30.08
CA GLU A 45 -13.97 -0.05 31.31
C GLU A 45 -12.66 0.72 31.04
N PRO A 46 -12.37 1.80 31.79
CA PRO A 46 -11.15 2.57 31.59
C PRO A 46 -9.91 1.79 32.06
N ILE A 47 -8.79 2.06 31.41
CA ILE A 47 -7.48 1.62 31.89
C ILE A 47 -7.01 2.64 32.93
N VAL A 48 -6.77 2.19 34.16
CA VAL A 48 -6.25 3.03 35.24
C VAL A 48 -4.74 2.97 35.24
N GLU A 49 -4.10 4.11 34.98
CA GLU A 49 -2.66 4.27 35.10
C GLU A 49 -2.34 5.46 35.99
N ASN A 50 -1.45 5.28 36.96
CA ASN A 50 -1.02 6.35 37.88
C ASN A 50 -2.19 7.10 38.56
N GLY A 51 -3.28 6.38 38.85
CA GLY A 51 -4.49 6.94 39.48
C GLY A 51 -5.38 7.77 38.55
N LYS A 52 -5.13 7.78 37.24
CA LYS A 52 -5.97 8.43 36.23
C LYS A 52 -6.59 7.41 35.28
N GLU A 53 -7.85 7.63 34.93
CA GLU A 53 -8.59 6.81 33.97
C GLU A 53 -8.31 7.25 32.52
N TYR A 54 -7.92 6.30 31.69
CA TYR A 54 -7.67 6.49 30.25
C TYR A 54 -8.45 5.49 29.41
N TYR A 55 -8.78 5.90 28.19
CA TYR A 55 -9.39 5.08 27.17
C TYR A 55 -8.44 4.95 26.00
N THR A 56 -8.21 3.73 25.50
CA THR A 56 -7.34 3.54 24.33
C THR A 56 -8.12 3.78 23.05
N GLY A 57 -7.44 4.22 22.00
CA GLY A 57 -8.09 4.36 20.71
C GLY A 57 -8.56 3.03 20.11
N LYS A 58 -7.93 1.91 20.48
CA LYS A 58 -8.44 0.56 20.16
C LYS A 58 -9.77 0.27 20.85
N GLN A 59 -9.94 0.68 22.11
CA GLN A 59 -11.22 0.59 22.83
C GLN A 59 -12.30 1.45 22.13
N LEU A 60 -11.98 2.69 21.77
CA LEU A 60 -12.93 3.56 21.05
C LEU A 60 -13.32 3.00 19.69
N PHE A 61 -12.37 2.45 18.94
CA PHE A 61 -12.63 1.79 17.65
C PHE A 61 -13.53 0.56 17.82
N SER A 62 -13.34 -0.21 18.89
CA SER A 62 -14.11 -1.43 19.19
C SER A 62 -15.60 -1.17 19.43
N LEU A 63 -15.98 0.06 19.79
CA LEU A 63 -17.38 0.45 19.93
C LEU A 63 -18.16 0.35 18.61
N LEU A 64 -17.46 0.44 17.47
CA LEU A 64 -18.05 0.43 16.13
C LEU A 64 -18.21 -0.97 15.54
N LEU A 65 -17.65 -1.99 16.18
CA LEU A 65 -17.61 -3.35 15.64
C LEU A 65 -18.82 -4.19 16.09
N PRO A 66 -19.33 -5.09 15.22
CA PRO A 66 -20.29 -6.11 15.65
C PRO A 66 -19.71 -6.98 16.78
N LYS A 67 -20.51 -7.25 17.82
CA LYS A 67 -20.05 -7.86 19.07
C LYS A 67 -19.59 -9.33 18.96
N ASP A 68 -19.94 -10.04 17.89
CA ASP A 68 -19.48 -11.41 17.65
C ASP A 68 -18.42 -11.50 16.53
N LEU A 69 -17.93 -10.34 16.04
CA LEU A 69 -16.92 -10.29 14.99
C LEU A 69 -15.59 -10.83 15.49
N ASN A 70 -15.04 -11.80 14.75
CA ASN A 70 -13.72 -12.35 14.98
C ASN A 70 -12.95 -12.31 13.66
N LEU A 71 -11.77 -11.68 13.65
CA LEU A 71 -10.98 -11.47 12.44
C LEU A 71 -9.51 -11.27 12.77
N THR A 72 -8.64 -11.90 11.99
CA THR A 72 -7.19 -11.67 12.03
C THR A 72 -6.64 -11.41 10.63
N TYR A 73 -5.77 -10.42 10.49
CA TYR A 73 -5.09 -10.10 9.23
C TYR A 73 -3.83 -9.27 9.46
N LYS A 74 -3.01 -9.12 8.41
CA LYS A 74 -1.83 -8.25 8.42
C LYS A 74 -2.22 -6.87 7.90
N ALA A 75 -1.97 -5.84 8.69
CA ALA A 75 -2.12 -4.44 8.31
C ALA A 75 -1.16 -4.09 7.14
N LYS A 76 -1.43 -2.98 6.43
CA LYS A 76 -0.56 -2.41 5.40
C LYS A 76 0.83 -2.06 5.95
N ILE A 77 0.90 -1.55 7.18
CA ILE A 77 2.15 -1.16 7.85
C ILE A 77 3.09 -2.35 8.16
N CYS A 78 2.67 -3.59 7.91
CA CYS A 78 3.47 -4.77 8.16
C CYS A 78 4.78 -4.76 7.34
N LYS A 79 5.93 -4.77 8.03
CA LYS A 79 7.27 -4.77 7.42
C LYS A 79 7.66 -6.07 6.70
N LYS A 80 6.77 -7.07 6.65
CA LYS A 80 7.01 -8.40 6.01
C LYS A 80 8.32 -9.04 6.47
N CYS A 81 8.53 -9.10 7.78
CA CYS A 81 9.68 -9.75 8.40
C CYS A 81 9.84 -11.20 7.93
N ALA A 82 11.08 -11.72 7.95
CA ALA A 82 11.40 -13.09 7.52
C ALA A 82 10.59 -14.14 8.28
N GLU A 83 10.40 -13.92 9.59
CA GLU A 83 9.51 -14.71 10.44
C GLU A 83 8.40 -13.83 11.01
N CYS A 84 7.16 -14.33 11.00
CA CYS A 84 5.99 -13.58 11.46
C CYS A 84 5.58 -14.03 12.86
N LYS A 85 5.85 -13.19 13.86
CA LYS A 85 5.45 -13.38 15.27
C LYS A 85 3.93 -13.27 15.54
N LYS A 86 3.12 -13.06 14.50
CA LYS A 86 1.65 -12.91 14.57
C LYS A 86 1.23 -11.91 15.66
N GLU A 87 0.52 -12.37 16.69
CA GLU A 87 -0.01 -11.53 17.77
C GLU A 87 1.10 -10.85 18.57
N ASP A 88 2.32 -11.37 18.58
CA ASP A 88 3.47 -10.80 19.28
C ASP A 88 4.33 -9.93 18.34
N CYS A 89 3.66 -9.26 17.38
CA CYS A 89 4.31 -8.34 16.46
C CYS A 89 4.71 -7.05 17.18
N GLU A 90 6.02 -6.78 17.22
CA GLU A 90 6.62 -5.59 17.83
C GLU A 90 6.19 -4.28 17.14
N TYR A 91 5.71 -4.35 15.89
CA TYR A 91 5.28 -3.19 15.10
C TYR A 91 3.78 -2.92 15.14
N ASP A 92 3.02 -3.62 15.99
CA ASP A 92 1.55 -3.49 16.09
C ASP A 92 0.84 -3.61 14.72
N ALA A 93 1.37 -4.48 13.84
CA ALA A 93 0.94 -4.61 12.44
C ALA A 93 0.10 -5.87 12.17
N TYR A 94 -0.13 -6.70 13.19
CA TYR A 94 -0.99 -7.88 13.12
C TYR A 94 -2.31 -7.58 13.82
N VAL A 95 -3.37 -7.42 13.03
CA VAL A 95 -4.70 -7.07 13.53
C VAL A 95 -5.37 -8.30 14.10
N VAL A 96 -5.87 -8.17 15.33
CA VAL A 96 -6.62 -9.20 16.05
C VAL A 96 -7.88 -8.57 16.62
N ILE A 97 -9.02 -8.97 16.07
CA ILE A 97 -10.35 -8.63 16.57
C ILE A 97 -10.98 -9.90 17.11
N ARG A 98 -11.41 -9.88 18.38
CA ARG A 98 -12.18 -10.98 18.98
C ARG A 98 -13.43 -10.45 19.65
N ASN A 99 -14.57 -11.06 19.36
CA ASN A 99 -15.88 -10.64 19.88
C ASN A 99 -16.10 -9.11 19.80
N GLY A 100 -15.83 -8.53 18.63
CA GLY A 100 -15.98 -7.09 18.40
C GLY A 100 -15.01 -6.18 19.16
N GLN A 101 -13.98 -6.73 19.79
CA GLN A 101 -12.92 -5.98 20.47
C GLN A 101 -11.64 -6.04 19.64
N LEU A 102 -11.09 -4.87 19.27
CA LEU A 102 -9.76 -4.73 18.69
C LEU A 102 -8.71 -4.88 19.79
N ILE A 103 -8.11 -6.06 19.87
CA ILE A 103 -7.14 -6.41 20.92
C ILE A 103 -5.75 -5.91 20.53
N LYS A 104 -5.33 -6.20 19.30
CA LYS A 104 -4.00 -5.86 18.77
C LYS A 104 -4.10 -5.38 17.33
N GLY A 105 -3.10 -4.63 16.91
CA GLY A 105 -2.92 -4.18 15.54
C GLY A 105 -3.44 -2.78 15.30
N THR A 106 -2.89 -2.18 14.26
CA THR A 106 -3.21 -0.83 13.81
C THR A 106 -4.17 -0.88 12.62
N MET A 107 -5.13 0.03 12.60
CA MET A 107 -6.08 0.20 11.50
C MET A 107 -5.49 1.11 10.42
N ASP A 108 -5.51 0.63 9.18
CA ASP A 108 -4.97 1.31 7.99
C ASP A 108 -5.75 0.96 6.71
N GLU A 109 -5.18 1.20 5.52
CA GLU A 109 -5.80 0.93 4.21
C GLU A 109 -6.36 -0.51 4.12
N LYS A 110 -5.66 -1.48 4.70
CA LYS A 110 -6.11 -2.88 4.69
C LYS A 110 -7.28 -3.18 5.61
N SER A 111 -7.66 -2.24 6.46
CA SER A 111 -8.77 -2.43 7.39
C SER A 111 -10.08 -2.08 6.70
N PHE A 112 -10.26 -0.82 6.33
CA PHE A 112 -11.50 -0.35 5.71
C PHE A 112 -11.27 0.52 4.48
N GLY A 113 -10.06 0.48 3.89
CA GLY A 113 -9.74 1.25 2.70
C GLY A 113 -10.47 0.76 1.45
N ALA A 114 -10.74 1.69 0.53
CA ALA A 114 -11.30 1.35 -0.77
C ALA A 114 -10.42 0.32 -1.50
N PHE A 115 -11.02 -0.70 -2.12
CA PHE A 115 -10.36 -1.79 -2.84
C PHE A 115 -9.45 -2.73 -2.03
N ALA A 116 -9.19 -2.47 -0.74
CA ALA A 116 -8.22 -3.22 0.05
C ALA A 116 -8.68 -3.61 1.46
N GLY A 117 -9.81 -3.07 1.93
CA GLY A 117 -10.29 -3.26 3.29
C GLY A 117 -10.77 -4.68 3.60
N GLU A 118 -9.95 -5.47 4.31
CA GLU A 118 -10.26 -6.83 4.76
C GLU A 118 -11.31 -6.85 5.88
N LEU A 119 -11.30 -5.87 6.80
CA LEU A 119 -12.30 -5.73 7.85
C LEU A 119 -13.65 -5.31 7.26
N LEU A 120 -13.66 -4.30 6.40
CA LEU A 120 -14.89 -3.84 5.76
C LEU A 120 -15.52 -4.93 4.89
N ASP A 121 -14.72 -5.63 4.09
CA ASP A 121 -15.16 -6.79 3.30
C ASP A 121 -15.83 -7.85 4.18
N ARG A 122 -15.28 -8.08 5.39
CA ARG A 122 -15.85 -9.03 6.33
C ARG A 122 -17.17 -8.57 6.89
N ILE A 123 -17.29 -7.30 7.28
CA ILE A 123 -18.54 -6.75 7.82
C ILE A 123 -19.65 -6.86 6.76
N VAL A 124 -19.36 -6.49 5.50
CA VAL A 124 -20.33 -6.60 4.39
C VAL A 124 -20.80 -8.04 4.20
N LYS A 125 -19.89 -9.02 4.22
CA LYS A 125 -20.23 -10.42 3.94
C LYS A 125 -20.92 -11.15 5.08
N ASP A 126 -20.53 -10.87 6.33
CA ASP A 126 -21.09 -11.56 7.49
C ASP A 126 -22.36 -10.90 8.03
N TYR A 127 -22.48 -9.57 7.91
CA TYR A 127 -23.54 -8.78 8.56
C TYR A 127 -24.40 -8.01 7.56
N GLY A 128 -24.01 -7.97 6.29
CA GLY A 128 -24.76 -7.29 5.24
C GLY A 128 -24.36 -5.83 5.02
N ALA A 129 -24.92 -5.24 3.97
CA ALA A 129 -24.59 -3.89 3.53
C ALA A 129 -25.01 -2.80 4.54
N ASP A 130 -26.12 -3.00 5.27
CA ASP A 130 -26.63 -2.02 6.23
C ASP A 130 -25.68 -1.84 7.43
N GLU A 131 -25.15 -2.94 7.97
CA GLU A 131 -24.17 -2.89 9.05
C GLU A 131 -22.83 -2.31 8.57
N ALA A 132 -22.41 -2.65 7.35
CA ALA A 132 -21.22 -2.04 6.75
C ALA A 132 -21.37 -0.53 6.54
N ARG A 133 -22.57 -0.07 6.13
CA ARG A 133 -22.87 1.36 6.02
C ARG A 133 -22.78 2.05 7.37
N LYS A 134 -23.44 1.51 8.41
CA LYS A 134 -23.37 2.07 9.78
C LYS A 134 -21.91 2.15 10.26
N PHE A 135 -21.15 1.08 10.07
CA PHE A 135 -19.73 1.05 10.41
C PHE A 135 -18.95 2.16 9.69
N LEU A 136 -19.12 2.30 8.37
CA LEU A 136 -18.45 3.35 7.58
C LEU A 136 -18.85 4.76 8.00
N ASP A 137 -20.14 5.01 8.20
CA ASP A 137 -20.65 6.32 8.63
C ASP A 137 -20.08 6.72 10.00
N SER A 138 -19.95 5.76 10.92
CA SER A 138 -19.40 6.02 12.25
C SER A 138 -17.87 6.15 12.25
N ILE A 139 -17.14 5.27 11.57
CA ILE A 139 -15.67 5.30 11.60
C ILE A 139 -15.14 6.55 10.91
N THR A 140 -15.73 6.96 9.79
CA THR A 140 -15.29 8.14 9.04
C THR A 140 -15.41 9.41 9.87
N LYS A 141 -16.51 9.57 10.63
CA LYS A 141 -16.68 10.69 11.56
C LYS A 141 -15.69 10.62 12.73
N LEU A 142 -15.54 9.43 13.33
CA LEU A 142 -14.65 9.22 14.47
C LEU A 142 -13.20 9.61 14.16
N VAL A 143 -12.66 9.08 13.06
CA VAL A 143 -11.24 9.31 12.70
C VAL A 143 -10.97 10.75 12.27
N ILE A 144 -11.96 11.43 11.69
CA ILE A 144 -11.84 12.86 11.35
C ILE A 144 -11.75 13.71 12.62
N GLU A 145 -12.55 13.43 13.65
CA GLU A 145 -12.45 14.15 14.92
C GLU A 145 -11.10 13.90 15.61
N VAL A 146 -10.58 12.67 15.51
CA VAL A 146 -9.24 12.33 16.03
C VAL A 146 -8.15 13.10 15.29
N ILE A 147 -8.21 13.18 13.96
CA ILE A 147 -7.26 13.98 13.17
C ILE A 147 -7.35 15.46 13.54
N ASN A 148 -8.55 16.01 13.60
CA ASN A 148 -8.77 17.42 13.92
C ASN A 148 -8.18 17.77 15.28
N ARG A 149 -8.33 16.89 16.26
CA ARG A 149 -7.79 17.08 17.61
C ARG A 149 -6.26 17.00 17.65
N ARG A 150 -5.67 15.98 17.00
CA ARG A 150 -4.21 15.79 17.04
C ARG A 150 -3.44 16.77 16.16
N GLY A 151 -4.07 17.21 15.08
CA GLY A 151 -3.39 17.87 13.98
C GLY A 151 -2.59 16.86 13.17
N PHE A 152 -2.76 16.90 11.85
CA PHE A 152 -1.96 16.11 10.92
C PHE A 152 -1.59 17.01 9.75
N SER A 153 -0.30 17.27 9.60
CA SER A 153 0.24 18.14 8.56
C SER A 153 1.59 17.61 8.11
N THR A 154 1.99 17.96 6.89
CA THR A 154 3.29 17.59 6.35
C THR A 154 4.11 18.84 6.10
N GLY A 155 5.40 18.74 6.37
CA GLY A 155 6.38 19.80 6.15
C GLY A 155 7.51 19.33 5.25
N ILE A 156 8.30 20.28 4.73
CA ILE A 156 9.50 19.95 3.95
C ILE A 156 10.47 19.13 4.82
N ASP A 157 10.49 19.35 6.14
CA ASP A 157 11.34 18.67 7.10
C ASP A 157 11.00 17.17 7.28
N ASP A 158 9.82 16.71 6.85
CA ASP A 158 9.48 15.27 6.86
C ASP A 158 10.36 14.45 5.91
N GLU A 159 11.10 15.11 5.03
CA GLU A 159 12.00 14.49 4.06
C GLU A 159 13.49 14.73 4.41
N ASP A 160 13.80 15.35 5.56
CA ASP A 160 15.18 15.56 5.99
C ASP A 160 15.83 14.23 6.35
N LEU A 161 17.01 13.98 5.81
CA LEU A 161 17.84 12.84 6.14
C LEU A 161 19.03 13.28 6.98
N SER A 162 19.48 12.41 7.89
CA SER A 162 20.73 12.64 8.62
C SER A 162 21.91 12.60 7.65
N LYS A 163 23.01 13.29 7.97
CA LYS A 163 24.23 13.25 7.14
C LYS A 163 24.74 11.83 6.94
N GLU A 164 24.64 11.00 7.97
CA GLU A 164 25.03 9.59 7.87
C GLU A 164 24.17 8.83 6.85
N ALA A 165 22.86 9.08 6.83
CA ALA A 165 21.96 8.49 5.84
C ALA A 165 22.30 8.96 4.42
N GLU A 166 22.55 10.27 4.26
CA GLU A 166 22.96 10.85 2.97
C GLU A 166 24.26 10.24 2.46
N ASP A 167 25.27 10.09 3.32
CA ASP A 167 26.57 9.51 2.98
C ASP A 167 26.43 8.04 2.59
N ARG A 168 25.66 7.24 3.33
CA ARG A 168 25.36 5.83 2.98
C ARG A 168 24.60 5.72 1.66
N ILE A 169 23.64 6.59 1.40
CA ILE A 169 22.92 6.64 0.13
C ILE A 169 23.89 6.98 -1.02
N GLN A 170 24.75 7.98 -0.84
CA GLN A 170 25.76 8.33 -1.85
C GLN A 170 26.70 7.16 -2.12
N GLU A 171 27.16 6.45 -1.09
CA GLU A 171 28.01 5.26 -1.24
C GLU A 171 27.34 4.18 -2.08
N ILE A 172 26.06 3.88 -1.83
CA ILE A 172 25.28 2.91 -2.62
C ILE A 172 25.19 3.33 -4.09
N LEU A 173 24.91 4.61 -4.35
CA LEU A 173 24.76 5.13 -5.70
C LEU A 173 26.10 5.11 -6.46
N VAL A 174 27.20 5.47 -5.81
CA VAL A 174 28.55 5.40 -6.39
C VAL A 174 28.93 3.94 -6.70
N ASN A 175 28.70 3.02 -5.76
CA ASN A 175 28.95 1.59 -5.97
C ASN A 175 28.11 1.03 -7.13
N ALA A 176 26.87 1.51 -7.32
CA ALA A 176 26.04 1.14 -8.45
C ALA A 176 26.60 1.66 -9.78
N GLU A 177 27.06 2.91 -9.84
CA GLU A 177 27.72 3.46 -11.03
C GLU A 177 29.01 2.70 -11.37
N GLU A 178 29.79 2.28 -10.38
CA GLU A 178 30.97 1.44 -10.59
C GLU A 178 30.61 0.04 -11.12
N ARG A 179 29.56 -0.59 -10.60
CA ARG A 179 29.03 -1.86 -11.14
C ARG A 179 28.60 -1.69 -12.60
N VAL A 180 27.96 -0.57 -12.94
CA VAL A 180 27.58 -0.24 -14.32
C VAL A 180 28.82 -0.08 -15.21
N LYS A 181 29.86 0.61 -14.74
CA LYS A 181 31.14 0.71 -15.48
C LYS A 181 31.77 -0.66 -15.73
N LYS A 182 31.77 -1.55 -14.73
CA LYS A 182 32.27 -2.93 -14.90
C LYS A 182 31.48 -3.72 -15.95
N LEU A 183 30.15 -3.56 -15.99
CA LEU A 183 29.31 -4.18 -17.02
C LEU A 183 29.61 -3.62 -18.42
N ILE A 184 29.85 -2.31 -18.54
CA ILE A 184 30.23 -1.67 -19.80
C ILE A 184 31.59 -2.18 -20.27
N ASN A 185 32.60 -2.24 -19.39
CA ASN A 185 33.91 -2.78 -19.74
C ASN A 185 33.83 -4.25 -20.16
N ALA A 186 33.05 -5.07 -19.44
CA ALA A 186 32.84 -6.46 -19.79
C ALA A 186 32.18 -6.63 -21.18
N TYR A 187 31.29 -5.72 -21.55
CA TYR A 187 30.71 -5.67 -22.89
C TYR A 187 31.73 -5.26 -23.96
N GLU A 188 32.53 -4.23 -23.70
CA GLU A 188 33.58 -3.76 -24.61
C GLU A 188 34.70 -4.80 -24.82
N GLU A 189 35.02 -5.58 -23.79
CA GLU A 189 36.00 -6.69 -23.83
C GLU A 189 35.41 -7.99 -24.42
N GLY A 190 34.10 -8.04 -24.69
CA GLY A 190 33.44 -9.23 -25.25
C GLY A 190 33.29 -10.41 -24.27
N ILE A 191 33.42 -10.17 -22.96
CA ILE A 191 33.31 -11.19 -21.91
C ILE A 191 31.90 -11.25 -21.29
N LEU A 192 30.97 -10.39 -21.71
CA LEU A 192 29.60 -10.37 -21.20
C LEU A 192 28.80 -11.58 -21.69
N GLU A 193 28.24 -12.34 -20.76
CA GLU A 193 27.36 -13.47 -21.08
C GLU A 193 25.97 -12.99 -21.53
N GLU A 194 25.54 -13.45 -22.71
CA GLU A 194 24.22 -13.21 -23.28
C GLU A 194 23.10 -13.85 -22.45
N LEU A 195 22.00 -13.11 -22.28
CA LEU A 195 20.77 -13.69 -21.76
C LEU A 195 20.05 -14.49 -22.87
N PRO A 196 19.46 -15.65 -22.55
CA PRO A 196 18.74 -16.46 -23.55
C PRO A 196 17.67 -15.65 -24.30
N GLY A 197 17.73 -15.68 -25.63
CA GLY A 197 16.77 -15.00 -26.51
C GLY A 197 16.94 -13.48 -26.58
N ARG A 198 18.07 -12.93 -26.12
CA ARG A 198 18.41 -11.51 -26.19
C ARG A 198 19.77 -11.30 -26.83
N THR A 199 19.93 -10.15 -27.47
CA THR A 199 21.23 -9.70 -27.96
C THR A 199 22.15 -9.30 -26.80
N LEU A 200 23.46 -9.21 -27.04
CA LEU A 200 24.43 -8.67 -26.06
C LEU A 200 24.07 -7.26 -25.61
N GLU A 201 23.64 -6.40 -26.54
CA GLU A 201 23.24 -5.01 -26.24
C GLU A 201 22.02 -4.95 -25.31
N GLU A 202 20.98 -5.73 -25.62
CA GLU A 202 19.81 -5.85 -24.74
C GLU A 202 20.19 -6.43 -23.38
N THR A 203 21.09 -7.41 -23.36
CA THR A 203 21.58 -8.03 -22.13
C THR A 203 22.29 -7.02 -21.24
N LEU A 204 23.18 -6.20 -21.83
CA LEU A 204 23.85 -5.12 -21.12
C LEU A 204 22.83 -4.13 -20.52
N GLU A 205 21.89 -3.66 -21.34
CA GLU A 205 20.86 -2.70 -20.91
C GLU A 205 20.00 -3.26 -19.77
N MET A 206 19.58 -4.52 -19.85
CA MET A 206 18.80 -5.18 -18.81
C MET A 206 19.60 -5.32 -17.50
N ARG A 207 20.86 -5.76 -17.57
CA ARG A 207 21.72 -5.88 -16.38
C ARG A 207 21.98 -4.52 -15.73
N ILE A 208 22.18 -3.47 -16.52
CA ILE A 208 22.35 -2.10 -15.99
C ILE A 208 21.05 -1.62 -15.32
N MET A 209 19.90 -1.79 -15.97
CA MET A 209 18.60 -1.43 -15.39
C MET A 209 18.36 -2.13 -14.05
N GLN A 210 18.71 -3.43 -13.95
CA GLN A 210 18.60 -4.19 -12.71
C GLN A 210 19.49 -3.59 -11.61
N VAL A 211 20.78 -3.36 -11.90
CA VAL A 211 21.73 -2.78 -10.92
C VAL A 211 21.25 -1.43 -10.40
N LEU A 212 20.75 -0.56 -11.29
CA LEU A 212 20.26 0.77 -10.92
C LEU A 212 18.92 0.72 -10.16
N SER A 213 18.04 -0.22 -10.48
CA SER A 213 16.81 -0.46 -9.70
C SER A 213 17.13 -0.95 -8.30
N GLU A 214 18.02 -1.95 -8.16
CA GLU A 214 18.48 -2.45 -6.87
C GLU A 214 19.09 -1.33 -6.02
N ALA A 215 19.89 -0.45 -6.63
CA ALA A 215 20.51 0.68 -5.94
C ALA A 215 19.47 1.67 -5.40
N ARG A 216 18.46 2.03 -6.22
CA ARG A 216 17.35 2.89 -5.80
C ARG A 216 16.56 2.26 -4.65
N ASP A 217 16.23 0.98 -4.75
CA ASP A 217 15.41 0.29 -3.74
C ASP A 217 16.17 0.16 -2.40
N LYS A 218 17.50 -0.06 -2.44
CA LYS A 218 18.37 -0.01 -1.26
C LYS A 218 18.46 1.39 -0.66
N ALA A 219 18.66 2.42 -1.48
CA ALA A 219 18.68 3.81 -1.04
C ALA A 219 17.34 4.21 -0.38
N GLY A 220 16.21 3.76 -0.93
CA GLY A 220 14.89 3.97 -0.35
C GLY A 220 14.68 3.25 0.99
N SER A 221 15.22 2.03 1.13
CA SER A 221 15.16 1.28 2.38
C SER A 221 15.92 2.00 3.50
N ILE A 222 17.14 2.49 3.20
CA ILE A 222 17.93 3.31 4.14
C ILE A 222 17.19 4.59 4.49
N ALA A 223 16.71 5.34 3.50
CA ALA A 223 15.98 6.57 3.77
C ALA A 223 14.77 6.32 4.69
N ASN A 224 14.01 5.25 4.47
CA ASN A 224 12.86 4.92 5.31
C ASN A 224 13.24 4.52 6.74
N GLU A 225 14.34 3.80 6.93
CA GLU A 225 14.89 3.44 8.25
C GLU A 225 15.29 4.69 9.04
N TYR A 226 16.07 5.58 8.42
CA TYR A 226 16.50 6.81 9.09
C TYR A 226 15.35 7.79 9.35
N LEU A 227 14.36 7.89 8.45
CA LEU A 227 13.15 8.69 8.69
C LEU A 227 12.27 8.11 9.80
N GLU A 228 12.43 6.82 10.12
CA GLU A 228 11.80 6.17 11.28
C GLU A 228 12.54 6.54 12.57
N GLU A 229 13.86 6.35 12.60
CA GLU A 229 14.71 6.68 13.75
C GLU A 229 14.67 8.17 14.13
N GLU A 230 14.73 9.08 13.14
CA GLU A 230 14.66 10.52 13.37
C GLU A 230 13.29 10.93 13.97
N SER A 231 12.22 10.28 13.53
CA SER A 231 10.87 10.54 14.03
C SER A 231 10.75 10.15 15.51
N GLU A 232 11.36 9.03 15.90
CA GLU A 232 11.42 8.58 17.29
C GLU A 232 12.29 9.51 18.14
N MET A 233 13.49 9.88 17.65
CA MET A 233 14.43 10.73 18.38
C MET A 233 13.88 12.14 18.61
N ARG A 234 13.23 12.74 17.61
CA ARG A 234 12.64 14.10 17.72
C ARG A 234 11.32 14.12 18.48
N GLY A 235 10.78 12.95 18.85
CA GLY A 235 9.43 12.83 19.41
C GLY A 235 8.35 13.38 18.47
N LYS A 236 8.66 13.51 17.18
CA LYS A 236 7.79 14.11 16.15
C LYS A 236 7.38 13.02 15.18
N VAL A 237 6.09 12.90 14.98
CA VAL A 237 5.52 11.97 14.02
C VAL A 237 5.82 12.45 12.59
N ASN A 238 6.51 11.65 11.79
CA ASN A 238 6.73 11.95 10.36
C ASN A 238 5.45 11.63 9.56
N SER A 239 4.71 12.68 9.20
CA SER A 239 3.42 12.56 8.52
C SER A 239 3.54 11.99 7.11
N ALA A 240 4.58 12.38 6.36
CA ALA A 240 4.82 11.86 5.01
C ALA A 240 5.06 10.34 5.03
N ARG A 241 5.85 9.87 6.00
CA ARG A 241 6.10 8.44 6.22
C ARG A 241 4.80 7.72 6.57
N ILE A 242 4.00 8.24 7.50
CA ILE A 242 2.70 7.64 7.87
C ILE A 242 1.79 7.52 6.66
N MET A 243 1.64 8.57 5.86
CA MET A 243 0.75 8.52 4.70
C MET A 243 1.16 7.42 3.72
N ALA A 244 2.48 7.25 3.50
CA ALA A 244 3.03 6.25 2.61
C ALA A 244 2.93 4.82 3.18
N THR A 245 3.20 4.62 4.47
CA THR A 245 3.19 3.29 5.11
C THR A 245 1.78 2.77 5.36
N THR A 246 0.84 3.65 5.69
CA THR A 246 -0.56 3.28 5.95
C THR A 246 -1.36 3.07 4.67
N GLY A 247 -0.85 3.51 3.53
CA GLY A 247 -1.58 3.53 2.26
C GLY A 247 -2.59 4.66 2.16
N ALA A 248 -2.55 5.64 3.07
CA ALA A 248 -3.42 6.81 3.01
C ALA A 248 -3.17 7.63 1.75
N ARG A 249 -1.91 8.00 1.48
CA ARG A 249 -1.54 8.73 0.27
C ARG A 249 -0.04 8.61 -0.01
N GLY A 250 0.30 8.44 -1.29
CA GLY A 250 1.69 8.25 -1.70
C GLY A 250 2.17 6.82 -1.44
N SER A 251 3.42 6.58 -1.78
CA SER A 251 4.07 5.28 -1.64
C SER A 251 5.47 5.44 -1.07
N LEU A 252 6.05 4.36 -0.55
CA LEU A 252 7.46 4.36 -0.12
C LEU A 252 8.42 4.72 -1.27
N LEU A 253 8.05 4.40 -2.51
CA LEU A 253 8.82 4.83 -3.68
C LEU A 253 8.77 6.36 -3.84
N ASN A 254 7.61 7.00 -3.62
CA ASN A 254 7.51 8.46 -3.70
C ASN A 254 8.39 9.12 -2.63
N LEU A 255 8.36 8.60 -1.39
CA LEU A 255 9.23 9.07 -0.31
C LEU A 255 10.72 8.89 -0.65
N THR A 256 11.07 7.75 -1.27
CA THR A 256 12.41 7.49 -1.78
C THR A 256 12.84 8.52 -2.83
N GLN A 257 11.95 8.91 -3.75
CA GLN A 257 12.26 9.92 -4.77
C GLN A 257 12.39 11.33 -4.18
N MET A 258 11.60 11.64 -3.17
CA MET A 258 11.63 12.93 -2.49
C MET A 258 12.89 13.10 -1.64
N ALA A 259 13.28 12.08 -0.86
CA ALA A 259 14.38 12.15 0.10
C ALA A 259 15.71 11.58 -0.42
N ALA A 260 15.71 10.41 -1.09
CA ALA A 260 16.93 9.66 -1.43
C ALA A 260 17.43 9.88 -2.86
N CYS A 261 16.71 9.39 -3.86
CA CYS A 261 17.04 9.57 -5.28
C CYS A 261 15.83 9.28 -6.18
N VAL A 262 15.71 10.00 -7.29
CA VAL A 262 14.63 9.77 -8.27
C VAL A 262 14.83 8.43 -9.00
N GLY A 263 16.08 8.09 -9.32
CA GLY A 263 16.48 6.85 -9.98
C GLY A 263 16.46 6.92 -11.52
N GLN A 264 16.51 5.75 -12.15
CA GLN A 264 16.61 5.62 -13.61
C GLN A 264 15.34 6.09 -14.32
N GLN A 265 15.48 7.05 -15.23
CA GLN A 265 14.42 7.46 -16.14
C GLN A 265 14.40 6.54 -17.36
N ALA A 266 13.22 6.07 -17.75
CA ALA A 266 13.04 5.23 -18.90
C ALA A 266 12.03 5.86 -19.87
N VAL A 267 12.17 5.54 -21.15
CA VAL A 267 11.20 5.85 -22.19
C VAL A 267 10.94 4.58 -22.98
N ARG A 268 9.69 4.10 -23.01
CA ARG A 268 9.25 2.85 -23.67
C ARG A 268 9.97 1.60 -23.17
N GLY A 269 10.19 1.53 -21.86
CA GLY A 269 10.82 0.38 -21.21
C GLY A 269 12.35 0.32 -21.33
N GLU A 270 12.98 1.25 -22.03
CA GLU A 270 14.44 1.34 -22.16
C GLU A 270 14.99 2.61 -21.51
N ARG A 271 16.28 2.58 -21.14
CA ARG A 271 17.00 3.80 -20.74
C ARG A 271 16.99 4.83 -21.87
N ILE A 272 17.20 6.11 -21.54
CA ILE A 272 17.11 7.18 -22.53
C ILE A 272 18.23 7.04 -23.56
N LYS A 273 17.87 6.73 -24.80
CA LYS A 273 18.80 6.63 -25.94
C LYS A 273 18.60 7.73 -26.99
N ARG A 274 17.37 8.26 -27.10
CA ARG A 274 17.01 9.27 -28.11
C ARG A 274 17.67 10.62 -27.79
N GLY A 275 18.23 11.26 -28.80
CA GLY A 275 18.98 12.51 -28.67
C GLY A 275 19.82 12.80 -29.90
N TYR A 276 21.06 13.22 -29.68
CA TYR A 276 22.04 13.51 -30.72
C TYR A 276 22.67 12.22 -31.28
N ILE A 277 23.38 12.34 -32.40
CA ILE A 277 24.11 11.22 -33.00
C ILE A 277 25.20 10.74 -32.03
N GLY A 278 25.06 9.49 -31.57
CA GLY A 278 26.00 8.82 -30.67
C GLY A 278 25.97 9.31 -29.21
N ARG A 279 24.99 10.12 -28.79
CA ARG A 279 24.86 10.57 -27.38
C ARG A 279 23.48 11.16 -27.11
N THR A 280 23.02 11.15 -25.86
CA THR A 280 21.71 11.69 -25.48
C THR A 280 21.67 13.22 -25.48
N LEU A 281 22.64 13.86 -24.82
CA LEU A 281 22.77 15.32 -24.68
C LEU A 281 24.14 15.80 -25.17
N PRO A 282 24.29 17.07 -25.59
CA PRO A 282 25.55 17.59 -26.12
C PRO A 282 26.65 17.70 -25.06
N HIS A 283 26.27 17.62 -23.78
CA HIS A 283 27.14 17.63 -22.61
C HIS A 283 27.89 16.31 -22.39
N PHE A 284 27.43 15.20 -22.99
CA PHE A 284 28.10 13.90 -22.88
C PHE A 284 29.05 13.65 -24.06
N LYS A 285 30.04 12.79 -23.83
CA LYS A 285 30.92 12.31 -24.91
C LYS A 285 30.13 11.42 -25.86
N LYS A 286 30.56 11.35 -27.13
CA LYS A 286 29.99 10.39 -28.09
C LYS A 286 30.33 8.98 -27.63
N GLY A 287 29.37 8.06 -27.71
CA GLY A 287 29.48 6.69 -27.24
C GLY A 287 29.24 6.50 -25.74
N ASP A 288 28.96 7.57 -24.98
CA ASP A 288 28.79 7.45 -23.53
C ASP A 288 27.48 6.72 -23.18
N ILE A 289 27.61 5.52 -22.61
CA ILE A 289 26.52 4.65 -22.17
C ILE A 289 26.46 4.50 -20.63
N SER A 290 27.18 5.37 -19.91
CA SER A 290 27.14 5.44 -18.44
C SER A 290 25.73 5.67 -17.91
N ALA A 291 25.52 5.36 -16.63
CA ALA A 291 24.23 5.53 -15.95
C ALA A 291 23.69 6.97 -16.13
N ARG A 292 24.54 7.97 -15.84
CA ARG A 292 24.19 9.40 -15.97
C ARG A 292 23.88 9.80 -17.41
N ALA A 293 24.69 9.37 -18.38
CA ALA A 293 24.46 9.71 -19.80
C ALA A 293 23.15 9.14 -20.33
N LYS A 294 22.65 8.06 -19.74
CA LYS A 294 21.41 7.37 -20.13
C LYS A 294 20.23 7.67 -19.19
N GLY A 295 20.29 8.74 -18.40
CA GLY A 295 19.14 9.24 -17.65
C GLY A 295 18.98 8.71 -16.23
N PHE A 296 20.05 8.22 -15.60
CA PHE A 296 20.03 7.96 -14.15
C PHE A 296 20.08 9.28 -13.37
N VAL A 297 19.10 9.49 -12.50
CA VAL A 297 18.98 10.68 -11.65
C VAL A 297 19.35 10.30 -10.22
N LYS A 298 20.51 10.76 -9.76
CA LYS A 298 21.03 10.45 -8.42
C LYS A 298 20.51 11.40 -7.35
N SER A 299 20.11 12.61 -7.76
CA SER A 299 19.55 13.60 -6.86
C SER A 299 18.12 13.22 -6.47
N SER A 300 17.69 13.65 -5.28
CA SER A 300 16.30 13.60 -4.84
C SER A 300 15.58 14.92 -5.17
N TYR A 301 14.24 14.94 -5.10
CA TYR A 301 13.51 16.20 -5.32
C TYR A 301 13.86 17.26 -4.29
N LYS A 302 14.12 16.86 -3.05
CA LYS A 302 14.51 17.77 -1.98
C LYS A 302 15.88 18.41 -2.21
N LYS A 303 16.86 17.61 -2.66
CA LYS A 303 18.19 18.12 -3.03
C LYS A 303 18.15 19.03 -4.25
N GLY A 304 17.16 18.82 -5.12
CA GLY A 304 17.03 19.49 -6.40
C GLY A 304 17.77 18.75 -7.51
N LEU A 305 17.20 18.79 -8.71
CA LEU A 305 17.76 18.13 -9.89
C LEU A 305 18.69 19.08 -10.64
N ASP A 306 19.83 18.56 -11.12
CA ASP A 306 20.65 19.32 -12.06
C ASP A 306 19.95 19.47 -13.43
N PRO A 307 20.38 20.40 -14.30
CA PRO A 307 19.70 20.64 -15.58
C PRO A 307 19.60 19.41 -16.49
N LEU A 308 20.58 18.49 -16.43
CA LEU A 308 20.57 17.26 -17.24
C LEU A 308 19.58 16.25 -16.65
N GLU A 309 19.62 16.07 -15.33
CA GLU A 309 18.68 15.24 -14.58
C GLU A 309 17.23 15.71 -14.78
N TYR A 310 16.97 17.01 -14.68
CA TYR A 310 15.66 17.61 -14.90
C TYR A 310 15.14 17.35 -16.32
N PHE A 311 16.01 17.49 -17.32
CA PHE A 311 15.62 17.21 -18.71
C PHE A 311 15.28 15.74 -18.93
N PHE A 312 16.08 14.82 -18.40
CA PHE A 312 15.79 13.39 -18.44
C PHE A 312 14.52 13.02 -17.69
N HIS A 313 14.28 13.62 -16.52
CA HIS A 313 13.06 13.43 -15.76
C HIS A 313 11.82 13.90 -16.52
N SER A 314 11.94 15.04 -17.21
CA SER A 314 10.88 15.58 -18.07
C SER A 314 10.56 14.64 -19.24
N MET A 315 11.56 13.96 -19.81
CA MET A 315 11.32 12.94 -20.85
C MET A 315 10.51 11.75 -20.31
N GLY A 316 10.87 11.24 -19.13
CA GLY A 316 10.13 10.15 -18.48
C GLY A 316 8.69 10.56 -18.14
N GLY A 317 8.50 11.78 -17.61
CA GLY A 317 7.17 12.33 -17.35
C GLY A 317 6.29 12.46 -18.60
N ARG A 318 6.89 12.78 -19.75
CA ARG A 318 6.16 12.89 -21.03
C ARG A 318 5.58 11.54 -21.49
N GLU A 319 6.28 10.43 -21.26
CA GLU A 319 5.76 9.10 -21.59
C GLU A 319 4.45 8.84 -20.86
N GLY A 320 4.42 9.02 -19.53
CA GLY A 320 3.21 8.78 -18.73
C GLY A 320 2.00 9.59 -19.20
N LEU A 321 2.21 10.87 -19.56
CA LEU A 321 1.15 11.73 -20.10
C LEU A 321 0.63 11.26 -21.46
N VAL A 322 1.52 10.85 -22.36
CA VAL A 322 1.15 10.38 -23.69
C VAL A 322 0.47 9.01 -23.61
N ASP A 323 1.00 8.08 -22.83
CA ASP A 323 0.45 6.73 -22.68
C ASP A 323 -0.97 6.76 -22.11
N THR A 324 -1.23 7.64 -21.14
CA THR A 324 -2.56 7.83 -20.57
C THR A 324 -3.56 8.29 -21.64
N ALA A 325 -3.15 9.23 -22.49
CA ALA A 325 -3.99 9.74 -23.57
C ALA A 325 -4.29 8.67 -24.64
N VAL A 326 -3.28 7.89 -25.05
CA VAL A 326 -3.43 6.87 -26.10
C VAL A 326 -4.26 5.68 -25.62
N ARG A 327 -4.00 5.18 -24.40
CA ARG A 327 -4.65 3.97 -23.87
C ARG A 327 -6.16 4.13 -23.70
N THR A 328 -6.65 5.33 -23.44
CA THR A 328 -8.08 5.62 -23.25
C THR A 328 -8.93 5.24 -24.47
N SER A 329 -8.42 5.50 -25.67
CA SER A 329 -9.14 5.20 -26.92
C SER A 329 -9.28 3.69 -27.17
N GLN A 330 -8.20 2.94 -26.93
CA GLN A 330 -8.14 1.50 -27.15
C GLN A 330 -8.93 0.74 -26.09
N SER A 331 -8.80 1.11 -24.81
CA SER A 331 -9.53 0.46 -23.72
C SER A 331 -11.03 0.63 -23.87
N GLY A 332 -11.50 1.85 -24.16
CA GLY A 332 -12.93 2.12 -24.38
C GLY A 332 -13.49 1.40 -25.60
N TYR A 333 -12.73 1.35 -26.71
CA TYR A 333 -13.17 0.62 -27.90
C TYR A 333 -13.24 -0.89 -27.65
N MET A 334 -12.22 -1.47 -26.99
CA MET A 334 -12.23 -2.88 -26.59
C MET A 334 -13.42 -3.20 -25.69
N GLN A 335 -13.65 -2.37 -24.66
CA GLN A 335 -14.79 -2.51 -23.75
C GLN A 335 -16.12 -2.48 -24.52
N ARG A 336 -16.32 -1.51 -25.42
CA ARG A 336 -17.54 -1.43 -26.25
C ARG A 336 -17.74 -2.67 -27.11
N ARG A 337 -16.68 -3.19 -27.73
CA ARG A 337 -16.75 -4.43 -28.54
C ARG A 337 -17.17 -5.62 -27.71
N LEU A 338 -16.60 -5.77 -26.51
CA LEU A 338 -16.93 -6.86 -25.58
C LEU A 338 -18.37 -6.74 -25.06
N ILE A 339 -18.81 -5.53 -24.69
CA ILE A 339 -20.19 -5.29 -24.25
C ILE A 339 -21.17 -5.68 -25.36
N ASN A 340 -20.97 -5.19 -26.58
CA ASN A 340 -21.87 -5.50 -27.69
C ASN A 340 -21.87 -7.00 -28.05
N ALA A 341 -20.79 -7.73 -27.80
CA ALA A 341 -20.70 -9.15 -28.06
C ALA A 341 -21.35 -10.02 -26.95
N LEU A 342 -21.38 -9.53 -25.71
CA LEU A 342 -21.78 -10.32 -24.53
C LEU A 342 -23.09 -9.84 -23.88
N GLN A 343 -23.67 -8.72 -24.31
CA GLN A 343 -24.89 -8.14 -23.73
C GLN A 343 -26.12 -9.07 -23.74
N ASP A 344 -26.16 -10.03 -24.67
CA ASP A 344 -27.28 -10.95 -24.86
C ASP A 344 -27.20 -12.19 -23.95
N LEU A 345 -26.10 -12.35 -23.20
CA LEU A 345 -25.90 -13.50 -22.32
C LEU A 345 -26.61 -13.32 -20.99
N LYS A 346 -27.31 -14.36 -20.55
CA LYS A 346 -27.96 -14.41 -19.22
C LYS A 346 -27.81 -15.78 -18.57
N VAL A 347 -27.86 -15.80 -17.24
CA VAL A 347 -27.91 -17.03 -16.43
C VAL A 347 -29.38 -17.44 -16.28
N GLU A 348 -29.73 -18.65 -16.72
CA GLU A 348 -31.07 -19.20 -16.57
C GLU A 348 -31.22 -19.94 -15.23
N TYR A 349 -32.45 -20.31 -14.85
CA TYR A 349 -32.76 -20.98 -13.58
C TYR A 349 -32.05 -22.33 -13.37
N ASP A 350 -31.58 -22.98 -14.43
CA ASP A 350 -30.79 -24.21 -14.36
C ASP A 350 -29.28 -23.95 -14.17
N ASN A 351 -28.87 -22.70 -13.95
CA ASN A 351 -27.50 -22.20 -13.83
C ASN A 351 -26.65 -22.26 -15.12
N THR A 352 -27.27 -22.56 -16.26
CA THR A 352 -26.62 -22.45 -17.56
C THR A 352 -26.57 -20.99 -18.01
N VAL A 353 -25.53 -20.61 -18.75
CA VAL A 353 -25.43 -19.31 -19.43
C VAL A 353 -25.88 -19.50 -20.87
N ARG A 354 -26.91 -18.74 -21.28
CA ARG A 354 -27.49 -18.85 -22.62
C ARG A 354 -27.56 -17.50 -23.32
N ASP A 355 -27.51 -17.54 -24.65
CA ASP A 355 -27.83 -16.40 -25.50
C ASP A 355 -29.36 -16.23 -25.69
N THR A 356 -29.76 -15.19 -26.42
CA THR A 356 -31.18 -14.89 -26.73
C THR A 356 -31.87 -15.94 -27.59
N ARG A 357 -31.12 -16.83 -28.25
CA ARG A 357 -31.66 -17.94 -29.07
C ARG A 357 -31.80 -19.24 -28.27
N GLY A 358 -31.36 -19.24 -27.00
CA GLY A 358 -31.36 -20.42 -26.14
C GLY A 358 -30.16 -21.35 -26.34
N VAL A 359 -29.13 -20.92 -27.08
CA VAL A 359 -27.88 -21.67 -27.23
C VAL A 359 -27.10 -21.59 -25.92
N ILE A 360 -26.72 -22.76 -25.40
CA ILE A 360 -25.91 -22.86 -24.18
C ILE A 360 -24.46 -22.47 -24.50
N VAL A 361 -23.96 -21.46 -23.80
CA VAL A 361 -22.57 -20.99 -23.86
C VAL A 361 -21.73 -21.61 -22.74
N GLU A 362 -22.28 -21.65 -21.52
CA GLU A 362 -21.69 -22.34 -20.38
C GLU A 362 -22.73 -23.26 -19.74
N PHE A 363 -22.35 -24.51 -19.45
CA PHE A 363 -23.22 -25.45 -18.71
C PHE A 363 -23.41 -25.07 -17.24
N LYS A 364 -22.50 -24.27 -16.71
CA LYS A 364 -22.55 -23.75 -15.34
C LYS A 364 -21.79 -22.44 -15.30
N HIS A 365 -22.44 -21.38 -14.84
CA HIS A 365 -21.83 -20.04 -14.77
C HIS A 365 -20.46 -20.07 -14.08
N GLY A 366 -19.40 -19.65 -14.77
CA GLY A 366 -18.05 -19.57 -14.19
C GLY A 366 -17.48 -20.90 -13.72
N GLU A 367 -17.99 -22.04 -14.22
CA GLU A 367 -17.65 -23.43 -13.85
C GLU A 367 -18.00 -23.82 -12.39
N ASP A 368 -18.01 -22.89 -11.46
CA ASP A 368 -18.31 -23.10 -10.04
C ASP A 368 -19.73 -22.65 -9.63
N GLY A 369 -20.40 -21.84 -10.47
CA GLY A 369 -21.71 -21.26 -10.21
C GLY A 369 -21.69 -20.08 -9.23
N ALA A 370 -20.50 -19.54 -8.93
CA ALA A 370 -20.34 -18.53 -7.91
C ALA A 370 -20.36 -17.12 -8.50
N ASP A 371 -21.20 -16.26 -7.92
CA ASP A 371 -21.19 -14.83 -8.21
C ASP A 371 -19.87 -14.20 -7.70
N PRO A 372 -19.01 -13.66 -8.59
CA PRO A 372 -17.74 -13.07 -8.19
C PRO A 372 -17.89 -11.96 -7.13
N SER A 373 -19.02 -11.25 -7.06
CA SER A 373 -19.26 -10.23 -6.04
C SER A 373 -19.39 -10.82 -4.63
N LYS A 374 -19.90 -12.05 -4.52
CA LYS A 374 -20.11 -12.77 -3.25
C LYS A 374 -18.92 -13.63 -2.83
N THR A 375 -17.95 -13.84 -3.72
CA THR A 375 -16.73 -14.60 -3.41
C THR A 375 -15.76 -13.85 -2.50
N ASP A 376 -14.93 -14.60 -1.78
CA ASP A 376 -13.80 -14.09 -1.02
C ASP A 376 -12.60 -13.84 -1.93
N TRP A 377 -12.56 -12.67 -2.57
CA TRP A 377 -11.47 -12.29 -3.47
C TRP A 377 -11.24 -13.32 -4.60
N GLY A 378 -12.34 -13.83 -5.17
CA GLY A 378 -12.31 -14.84 -6.24
C GLY A 378 -12.31 -16.28 -5.73
N LYS A 379 -12.23 -16.51 -4.41
CA LYS A 379 -12.39 -17.85 -3.84
C LYS A 379 -13.85 -18.11 -3.49
N THR A 380 -14.41 -19.17 -4.07
CA THR A 380 -15.76 -19.64 -3.81
C THR A 380 -15.96 -20.04 -2.35
N VAL A 381 -15.01 -20.79 -1.80
CA VAL A 381 -14.99 -21.21 -0.40
C VAL A 381 -13.60 -20.97 0.18
N ASN A 382 -13.49 -20.02 1.11
CA ASN A 382 -12.24 -19.76 1.81
C ASN A 382 -12.13 -20.63 3.07
N VAL A 383 -11.69 -21.88 2.89
CA VAL A 383 -11.58 -22.89 3.96
C VAL A 383 -10.78 -22.39 5.16
N ARG A 384 -9.67 -21.68 4.93
CA ARG A 384 -8.83 -21.15 6.02
C ARG A 384 -9.61 -20.17 6.90
N LYS A 385 -10.29 -19.20 6.29
CA LYS A 385 -11.12 -18.23 7.03
C LYS A 385 -12.26 -18.89 7.79
N ILE A 386 -12.87 -19.94 7.22
CA ILE A 386 -13.93 -20.70 7.91
C ILE A 386 -13.36 -21.42 9.13
N ILE A 387 -12.21 -22.09 8.98
CA ILE A 387 -11.52 -22.74 10.10
C ILE A 387 -11.21 -21.73 11.20
N ASP A 388 -10.61 -20.59 10.84
CA ASP A 388 -10.28 -19.52 11.80
C ASP A 388 -11.55 -19.04 12.54
N LYS A 389 -12.64 -18.78 11.82
CA LYS A 389 -13.94 -18.38 12.42
C LYS A 389 -14.48 -19.44 13.39
N VAL A 390 -14.38 -20.71 13.05
CA VAL A 390 -14.89 -21.81 13.90
C VAL A 390 -14.01 -22.02 15.12
N ILE A 391 -12.68 -21.97 14.97
CA ILE A 391 -11.72 -22.10 16.06
C ILE A 391 -11.89 -20.93 17.04
N SER A 392 -11.90 -19.68 16.56
CA SER A 392 -12.09 -18.50 17.43
C SER A 392 -13.43 -18.56 18.18
N ARG A 393 -14.50 -19.07 17.56
CA ARG A 393 -15.78 -19.29 18.26
C ARG A 393 -15.70 -20.36 19.36
N ARG A 394 -14.89 -21.42 19.17
CA ARG A 394 -14.68 -22.46 20.18
C ARG A 394 -13.84 -21.94 21.34
N GLU A 395 -12.76 -21.22 21.05
CA GLU A 395 -11.91 -20.59 22.06
C GLU A 395 -12.69 -19.54 22.88
N ALA A 396 -13.49 -18.69 22.23
CA ALA A 396 -14.37 -17.74 22.90
C ALA A 396 -15.37 -18.44 23.85
N LYS A 397 -15.94 -19.59 23.45
CA LYS A 397 -16.83 -20.39 24.32
C LYS A 397 -16.10 -21.06 25.48
N ALA A 398 -14.83 -21.45 25.31
CA ALA A 398 -14.02 -22.03 26.38
C ALA A 398 -13.70 -21.00 27.47
N VAL A 399 -13.30 -19.78 27.08
CA VAL A 399 -12.98 -18.68 28.01
C VAL A 399 -14.20 -18.25 28.84
N VAL A 400 -15.41 -18.23 28.24
CA VAL A 400 -16.66 -17.95 28.98
C VAL A 400 -16.97 -19.03 30.01
N LYS A 401 -16.60 -20.29 29.73
CA LYS A 401 -16.84 -21.42 30.64
C LYS A 401 -15.87 -21.42 31.84
N GLU A 402 -14.66 -20.91 31.68
CA GLU A 402 -13.67 -20.77 32.77
C GLU A 402 -13.93 -19.56 33.68
N ARG A 403 -14.55 -18.48 33.17
CA ARG A 403 -14.90 -17.29 33.97
C ARG A 403 -16.24 -17.40 34.71
N GLY A 404 -17.03 -18.43 34.42
CA GLY A 404 -18.34 -18.68 35.03
C GLY A 404 -18.37 -19.89 35.97
N GLY A 405 -17.22 -20.34 36.46
CA GLY A 405 -17.06 -21.44 37.41
C GLY A 405 -16.71 -20.97 38.81
#